data_AF-A0A932F5J8-F1
#
_entry.id   AF-A0A932F5J8-F1
#
_cell.length_a   1.000
_cell.length_b   1.000
_cell.length_c   1.000
_cell.angle_alpha   90.00
_cell.angle_beta   90.00
_cell.angle_gamma   90.00
#
_symmetry.space_group_name_H-M   'P 1'
#
loop_
_entity.id
_entity.type
_entity.pdbx_description
1 polymer ?
#
loop_
_entity_poly.entity_id
_entity_poly.type
_entity_poly.pdbx_seq_one_letter_code
_entity_poly.pdbx_strand_id
1 'polypeptide(L)'
;MSTYASQANSGIKGLLDVQKLAQRTITLGTRWDVMPNVALKAQWDQIHKPADSWGLFFTKDPSTAEAQSFLQNRRKVNVLSVSMDFVF
;
A
#
# COMPACT_ATOMS: atom_id res chain seq x y z
N MET A 1 20.59 0.98 29.86
CA MET A 1 20.96 1.73 28.64
C MET A 1 20.70 0.97 27.33
N SER A 2 20.52 -0.36 27.29
CA SER A 2 20.33 -1.10 26.02
C SER A 2 18.94 -0.95 25.37
N THR A 3 17.89 -0.61 26.13
CA THR A 3 16.51 -0.48 25.61
C THR A 3 16.32 0.71 24.67
N TYR A 4 17.04 1.81 24.88
CA TYR A 4 16.94 2.99 24.02
C TYR A 4 17.64 2.75 22.67
N ALA A 5 18.77 2.05 22.68
CA ALA A 5 19.48 1.68 21.46
C ALA A 5 18.67 0.67 20.62
N SER A 6 17.97 -0.28 21.25
CA SER A 6 17.10 -1.21 20.52
C SER A 6 15.87 -0.51 19.91
N GLN A 7 15.23 0.41 20.65
CA GLN A 7 14.11 1.20 20.12
C GLN A 7 14.53 2.10 18.96
N ALA A 8 15.68 2.78 19.07
CA ALA A 8 16.23 3.61 17.98
C ALA A 8 16.51 2.77 16.73
N ASN A 9 17.13 1.60 16.88
CA ASN A 9 17.39 0.69 15.76
C ASN A 9 16.11 0.16 15.09
N SER A 10 15.08 -0.16 15.87
CA SER A 10 13.78 -0.58 15.34
C SER A 10 13.08 0.55 14.56
N GLY A 11 13.14 1.78 15.07
CA GLY A 11 12.61 2.96 14.37
C GLY A 11 13.33 3.23 13.05
N ILE A 12 14.66 3.16 13.03
CA ILE A 12 15.48 3.31 11.82
C ILE A 12 15.14 2.21 10.79
N LYS A 13 15.03 0.95 11.22
CA LYS A 13 14.63 -0.15 10.33
C LYS A 13 13.24 0.07 9.72
N GLY A 14 12.28 0.52 10.51
CA GLY A 14 10.93 0.83 10.02
C GLY A 14 10.94 1.89 8.91
N LEU A 15 11.77 2.94 9.04
CA LEU A 15 11.92 3.96 7.99
C LEU A 15 12.57 3.39 6.72
N LEU A 16 13.62 2.58 6.86
CA LEU A 16 14.31 1.95 5.73
C LEU A 16 13.40 0.96 4.97
N ASP A 17 12.53 0.25 5.68
CA ASP A 17 11.61 -0.72 5.08
C ASP A 17 10.55 -0.07 4.17
N VAL A 18 10.19 1.19 4.43
CA VAL A 18 9.25 1.96 3.58
C VAL A 18 9.94 2.58 2.37
N GLN A 19 11.25 2.86 2.46
CA GLN A 19 12.02 3.52 1.38
C GLN A 19 12.34 2.63 0.18
N LYS A 20 12.14 1.31 0.29
CA LYS A 20 12.34 0.36 -0.82
C LYS A 20 11.20 0.45 -1.85
N LEU A 21 11.23 1.48 -2.69
CA LEU A 21 10.24 1.78 -3.74
C LEU A 21 10.26 0.81 -4.95
N ALA A 22 10.66 -0.45 -4.80
CA ALA A 22 10.61 -1.44 -5.89
C ALA A 22 9.19 -2.01 -6.13
N GLN A 23 8.15 -1.32 -5.65
CA GLN A 23 6.76 -1.73 -5.83
C GLN A 23 6.32 -1.51 -7.29
N ARG A 24 5.65 -2.51 -7.87
CA ARG A 24 5.04 -2.41 -9.20
C ARG A 24 3.53 -2.57 -9.10
N THR A 25 2.78 -1.65 -9.71
CA THR A 25 1.32 -1.73 -9.76
C THR A 25 0.86 -1.94 -11.20
N ILE A 26 -0.12 -2.83 -11.39
CA ILE A 26 -0.88 -2.96 -12.63
C ILE A 26 -2.27 -2.43 -12.35
N THR A 27 -2.72 -1.47 -13.14
CA THR A 27 -4.02 -0.81 -12.96
C THR A 27 -4.91 -1.07 -14.18
N LEU A 28 -6.15 -1.46 -13.93
CA LEU A 28 -7.21 -1.53 -14.93
C LEU A 28 -8.38 -0.69 -14.44
N GLY A 29 -8.84 0.25 -15.26
CA GLY A 29 -9.94 1.14 -14.89
C GLY A 29 -10.93 1.33 -16.03
N THR A 30 -12.17 1.59 -15.66
CA THR A 30 -13.24 2.00 -16.56
C THR A 30 -13.83 3.33 -16.08
N ARG A 31 -14.22 4.17 -17.03
CA ARG A 31 -14.98 5.39 -16.82
C ARG A 31 -16.23 5.31 -17.66
N TRP A 32 -17.37 5.64 -17.05
CA TRP A 32 -18.66 5.72 -17.71
C TRP A 32 -19.31 7.06 -17.39
N ASP A 33 -19.52 7.87 -18.42
CA ASP A 33 -20.33 9.09 -18.31
C ASP A 33 -21.81 8.68 -18.28
N VAL A 34 -22.38 8.62 -17.07
CA VAL A 34 -23.74 8.11 -16.81
C VAL A 34 -24.82 9.15 -17.12
N MET A 35 -24.47 10.44 -17.01
CA MET A 35 -25.32 11.58 -17.32
C MET A 35 -24.43 12.74 -17.79
N PRO A 36 -24.97 13.78 -18.44
CA PRO A 36 -24.22 15.03 -18.62
C PRO A 36 -23.66 15.47 -17.27
N ASN A 37 -22.36 15.72 -17.23
CA ASN A 37 -21.63 16.18 -16.04
C ASN A 37 -21.48 15.17 -14.89
N VAL A 38 -21.87 13.90 -15.06
CA VAL A 38 -21.68 12.85 -14.03
C VAL A 38 -20.96 11.66 -14.64
N ALA A 39 -19.83 11.26 -14.03
CA ALA A 39 -19.07 10.11 -14.45
C ALA A 39 -18.80 9.14 -13.31
N LEU A 40 -19.15 7.87 -13.51
CA LEU A 40 -18.81 6.76 -12.63
C LEU A 40 -17.47 6.17 -13.07
N LYS A 41 -16.58 5.92 -12.11
CA LYS A 41 -15.27 5.29 -12.36
C LYS A 41 -15.10 4.09 -11.45
N ALA A 42 -14.64 2.99 -12.03
CA ALA A 42 -14.22 1.80 -11.31
C ALA A 42 -12.76 1.52 -11.65
N GLN A 43 -11.95 1.16 -10.67
CA GLN A 43 -10.53 0.88 -10.83
C GLN A 43 -10.13 -0.33 -9.99
N TRP A 44 -9.40 -1.25 -10.60
CA TRP A 44 -8.73 -2.36 -9.95
C TRP A 44 -7.22 -2.17 -10.06
N ASP A 45 -6.55 -2.20 -8.91
CA ASP A 45 -5.10 -2.12 -8.79
C ASP A 45 -4.54 -3.42 -8.23
N GLN A 46 -3.66 -4.08 -8.98
CA GLN A 46 -2.85 -5.19 -8.51
C GLN A 46 -1.44 -4.72 -8.17
N ILE A 47 -1.20 -4.56 -6.87
CA ILE A 47 0.04 -4.04 -6.31
C ILE A 47 0.96 -5.22 -5.96
N HIS A 48 2.15 -5.24 -6.58
CA HIS A 48 3.21 -6.21 -6.33
C HIS A 48 4.22 -5.60 -5.35
N LYS A 49 4.12 -6.00 -4.09
CA LYS A 49 5.04 -5.60 -3.02
C LYS A 49 6.29 -6.48 -3.05
N PRO A 50 7.51 -5.91 -3.04
CA PRO A 50 8.74 -6.68 -2.87
C PRO A 50 8.83 -7.28 -1.45
N ALA A 51 9.68 -8.30 -1.28
CA ALA A 51 10.05 -8.76 0.06
C ALA A 51 10.82 -7.64 0.81
N ASP A 52 10.84 -7.73 2.14
CA ASP A 52 11.55 -6.81 3.03
C ASP A 52 11.19 -5.32 2.88
N SER A 53 9.94 -5.04 2.51
CA SER A 53 9.41 -3.67 2.44
C SER A 53 7.93 -3.62 2.79
N TRP A 54 7.44 -2.54 3.37
CA TRP A 54 6.00 -2.33 3.54
C TRP A 54 5.32 -1.84 2.26
N GLY A 55 6.08 -1.38 1.26
CA GLY A 55 5.54 -0.65 0.12
C GLY A 55 4.77 0.59 0.58
N LEU A 56 3.64 0.90 -0.08
CA LEU A 56 2.74 1.98 0.33
C LEU A 56 1.65 1.53 1.32
N PHE A 57 1.82 0.36 1.96
CA PHE A 57 0.85 -0.16 2.91
C PHE A 57 1.21 0.20 4.34
N PHE A 58 0.21 0.59 5.11
CA PHE A 58 0.34 0.86 6.53
C PHE A 58 0.02 -0.39 7.35
N THR A 59 0.83 -0.66 8.38
CA THR A 59 0.51 -1.65 9.42
C THR A 59 0.29 -0.93 10.75
N LYS A 60 -0.79 -1.26 11.46
CA LYS A 60 -1.11 -0.67 12.77
C LYS A 60 -0.15 -1.15 13.86
N ASP A 61 0.27 -2.41 13.79
CA ASP A 61 1.23 -3.01 14.71
C ASP A 61 2.23 -3.84 13.90
N PRO A 62 3.50 -3.40 13.77
CA PRO A 62 4.50 -4.14 13.02
C PRO A 62 5.03 -5.37 13.76
N SER A 63 4.72 -5.56 15.05
CA SER A 63 5.28 -6.65 15.86
C SER A 63 4.54 -7.98 15.71
N THR A 64 3.34 -7.99 15.10
CA THR A 64 2.56 -9.21 14.94
C THR A 64 3.16 -10.15 13.90
N ALA A 65 2.90 -11.45 14.03
CA ALA A 65 3.40 -12.46 13.10
C ALA A 65 2.90 -12.23 11.67
N GLU A 66 1.66 -11.75 11.52
CA GLU A 66 1.04 -11.43 10.23
C GLU A 66 1.72 -10.24 9.59
N ALA A 67 2.00 -9.18 10.36
CA ALA A 67 2.70 -8.01 9.89
C ALA A 67 4.12 -8.39 9.44
N GLN A 68 4.85 -9.17 10.24
CA GLN A 68 6.17 -9.66 9.88
C GLN A 68 6.14 -10.55 8.63
N SER A 69 5.14 -11.44 8.50
CA SER A 69 4.94 -12.23 7.30
C SER A 69 4.64 -11.37 6.06
N PHE A 70 3.90 -10.27 6.23
CA PHE A 70 3.63 -9.33 5.15
C PHE A 70 4.92 -8.61 4.73
N LEU A 71 5.70 -8.09 5.69
CA LEU A 71 6.98 -7.42 5.43
C LEU A 71 7.97 -8.32 4.68
N GLN A 72 8.23 -9.51 5.23
CA GLN A 72 9.29 -10.41 4.78
C GLN A 72 9.00 -11.08 3.42
N ASN A 73 7.74 -11.16 3.02
CA ASN A 73 7.37 -11.87 1.80
C ASN A 73 6.95 -10.94 0.66
N ARG A 74 7.15 -11.42 -0.57
CA ARG A 74 6.50 -10.83 -1.74
C ARG A 74 4.99 -11.06 -1.63
N ARG A 75 4.20 -10.03 -1.92
CA ARG A 75 2.73 -10.10 -1.86
C ARG A 75 2.12 -9.43 -3.09
N LYS A 76 1.00 -9.99 -3.54
CA LYS A 76 0.09 -9.34 -4.49
C LYS A 76 -1.11 -8.85 -3.70
N VAL A 77 -1.31 -7.55 -3.66
CA VAL A 77 -2.44 -6.91 -2.99
C VAL A 77 -3.38 -6.36 -4.06
N ASN A 78 -4.66 -6.69 -3.98
CA ASN A 78 -5.67 -6.21 -4.91
C ASN A 78 -6.51 -5.15 -4.22
N VAL A 79 -6.63 -3.97 -4.83
CA VAL A 79 -7.46 -2.86 -4.35
C VAL A 79 -8.53 -2.57 -5.39
N LEU A 80 -9.79 -2.50 -4.96
CA LEU A 80 -10.90 -2.08 -5.81
C LEU A 80 -11.38 -0.72 -5.33
N SER A 81 -11.47 0.23 -6.27
CA SER A 81 -11.90 1.59 -6.02
C SER A 81 -13.09 1.94 -6.91
N VAL A 82 -14.08 2.62 -6.34
CA VAL A 82 -15.23 3.17 -7.07
C VAL A 82 -15.38 4.63 -6.68
N SER A 83 -15.58 5.51 -7.65
CA SER A 83 -15.72 6.95 -7.45
C SER A 83 -16.71 7.56 -8.44
N MET A 84 -17.27 8.73 -8.10
CA MET A 84 -18.17 9.48 -8.96
C MET A 84 -17.70 10.94 -9.05
N ASP A 85 -17.44 11.40 -10.28
CA ASP A 85 -17.00 12.75 -10.58
C ASP A 85 -18.20 13.59 -11.05
N PHE A 86 -18.36 14.80 -10.50
CA PHE A 86 -19.36 15.80 -10.90
C PHE A 86 -18.66 17.05 -11.46
N VAL A 87 -19.08 17.54 -12.63
CA VAL A 87 -18.57 18.79 -13.22
C VAL A 87 -19.66 19.85 -13.15
N PHE A 88 -19.38 21.02 -12.59
CA PHE A 88 -20.35 22.11 -12.41
C PHE A 88 -20.11 23.22 -13.43
#